data_AF-A0A1R1DCZ1-F1
#
_entry.id   AF-A0A1R1DCZ1-F1
#
_cell.length_a   1.000
_cell.length_b   1.000
_cell.length_c   1.000
_cell.angle_alpha   90.00
_cell.angle_beta   90.00
_cell.angle_gamma   90.00
#
_symmetry.space_group_name_H-M   'P 1'
#
loop_
_entity.id
_entity.type
_entity.pdbx_description
1 polymer ?
#
loop_
_entity_poly.entity_id
_entity_poly.type
_entity_poly.pdbx_seq_one_letter_code
_entity_poly.pdbx_strand_id
1 'polypeptide(L)'
;MTIVKVLVDAVGEYNAGDIVSDAPAGLVEIAKKQIRNAASGELLAVIIESDELVNDPTERELALQVELDESRGREALLMEQLNILRAENDLRELRSTAKELKVSGYTKMSIDELKVAIEAAGGGSGAE
;
A
#
# COMPACT_ATOMS: atom_id res chain seq x y z
N MET A 1 -19.21 12.92 12.83
CA MET A 1 -20.37 13.23 13.69
C MET A 1 -21.63 12.65 13.04
N THR A 2 -22.48 11.95 13.78
CA THR A 2 -23.71 11.36 13.21
C THR A 2 -24.92 11.86 14.00
N ILE A 3 -25.88 12.46 13.31
CA ILE A 3 -27.13 12.95 13.87
C ILE A 3 -28.25 11.98 13.48
N VAL A 4 -28.90 11.44 14.51
CA VAL A 4 -30.02 10.50 14.35
C VAL A 4 -31.27 11.13 14.94
N LYS A 5 -32.39 11.06 14.21
CA LYS A 5 -33.71 11.38 14.74
C LYS A 5 -34.48 10.12 15.06
N VAL A 6 -35.01 10.08 16.27
CA VAL A 6 -35.86 9.00 16.76
C VAL A 6 -37.28 9.25 16.30
N LEU A 7 -37.92 8.21 15.77
CA LEU A 7 -39.23 8.30 15.13
C LEU A 7 -40.35 7.68 15.97
N VAL A 8 -40.02 6.85 16.95
CA VAL A 8 -40.99 6.21 17.85
C VAL A 8 -40.56 6.34 19.31
N ASP A 9 -41.52 6.21 20.22
CA ASP A 9 -41.25 6.28 21.66
C ASP A 9 -40.51 5.03 22.16
N ALA A 10 -39.74 5.22 23.23
CA ALA A 10 -39.01 4.18 23.97
C ALA A 10 -37.93 3.42 23.16
N VAL A 11 -37.19 4.12 22.31
CA VAL A 11 -35.95 3.57 21.70
C VAL A 11 -34.81 3.74 22.69
N GLY A 12 -34.69 2.81 23.65
CA GLY A 12 -33.74 2.92 24.75
C GLY A 12 -34.18 4.01 25.74
N GLU A 13 -33.38 5.07 25.87
CA GLU A 13 -33.68 6.25 26.71
C GLU A 13 -34.30 7.42 25.91
N TYR A 14 -34.50 7.25 24.60
CA TYR A 14 -34.92 8.31 23.68
C TYR A 14 -36.39 8.19 23.28
N ASN A 15 -37.05 9.32 23.05
CA ASN A 15 -38.45 9.43 22.70
C ASN A 15 -38.68 9.87 21.24
N ALA A 16 -39.91 9.72 20.76
CA ALA A 16 -40.25 10.13 19.41
C ALA A 16 -40.02 11.64 19.22
N GLY A 17 -39.29 11.98 18.16
CA GLY A 17 -38.94 13.36 17.83
C GLY A 17 -37.60 13.84 18.38
N ASP A 18 -36.94 13.07 19.25
CA ASP A 18 -35.61 13.41 19.75
C ASP A 18 -34.59 13.40 18.62
N ILE A 19 -33.73 14.43 18.60
CA ILE A 19 -32.61 14.57 17.67
C ILE A 19 -31.33 14.44 18.49
N VAL A 20 -30.64 13.32 18.31
CA VAL A 20 -29.40 13.00 19.02
C VAL A 20 -28.23 13.38 18.13
N SER A 21 -27.53 14.45 18.50
CA SER A 21 -26.25 14.82 17.94
C SER A 21 -25.14 13.94 18.52
N ASP A 22 -24.26 13.40 17.67
CA ASP A 22 -23.27 12.38 18.04
C ASP A 22 -23.92 11.12 18.61
N ALA A 23 -24.86 10.57 17.83
CA ALA A 23 -25.67 9.43 18.23
C ALA A 23 -24.80 8.20 18.58
N PRO A 24 -25.10 7.49 19.68
CA PRO A 24 -24.36 6.30 20.08
C PRO A 24 -24.49 5.20 19.02
N ALA A 25 -23.49 4.32 18.94
CA ALA A 25 -23.42 3.26 17.92
C ALA A 25 -24.70 2.43 17.79
N GLY A 26 -25.38 2.14 18.91
CA GLY A 26 -26.66 1.42 18.90
C GLY A 26 -27.77 2.15 18.13
N LEU A 27 -27.90 3.47 18.30
CA LEU A 27 -28.87 4.29 17.56
C LEU A 27 -28.50 4.41 16.08
N VAL A 28 -27.20 4.58 15.80
CA VAL A 28 -26.68 4.64 14.43
C VAL A 28 -26.97 3.33 13.70
N GLU A 29 -26.76 2.17 14.33
CA GLU A 29 -27.07 0.88 13.73
C GLU A 29 -28.56 0.67 13.47
N ILE A 30 -29.42 1.05 14.42
CA ILE A 30 -30.88 0.99 14.26
C ILE A 30 -31.31 1.78 13.02
N ALA A 31 -30.76 2.99 12.87
CA ALA A 31 -31.06 3.86 11.74
C ALA A 31 -30.45 3.35 10.42
N LYS A 32 -29.20 2.85 10.42
CA LYS A 32 -28.54 2.24 9.24
C LYS A 32 -29.28 1.01 8.72
N LYS A 33 -29.70 0.12 9.64
CA LYS A 33 -30.41 -1.13 9.31
C LYS A 33 -31.91 -0.92 9.07
N GLN A 34 -32.40 0.31 9.19
CA GLN A 34 -33.81 0.66 9.02
C GLN A 34 -34.75 -0.23 9.84
N ILE A 35 -34.37 -0.48 11.10
CA ILE A 35 -35.15 -1.35 11.99
C ILE A 35 -36.52 -0.74 12.23
N ARG A 36 -37.56 -1.58 12.19
CA ARG A 36 -38.96 -1.18 12.37
C ARG A 36 -39.52 -1.68 13.69
N ASN A 37 -40.45 -0.92 14.25
CA ASN A 37 -41.28 -1.32 15.36
C ASN A 37 -42.14 -2.53 14.93
N ALA A 38 -42.09 -3.62 15.69
CA ALA A 38 -42.83 -4.83 15.36
C ALA A 38 -44.36 -4.67 15.47
N ALA A 39 -44.84 -3.73 16.30
CA ALA A 39 -46.26 -3.47 16.53
C ALA A 39 -46.85 -2.45 15.53
N SER A 40 -46.13 -1.36 15.22
CA SER A 40 -46.62 -0.32 14.30
C SER A 40 -46.08 -0.43 12.87
N GLY A 41 -44.98 -1.16 12.65
CA GLY A 41 -44.31 -1.27 11.34
C GLY A 41 -43.52 -0.01 10.94
N GLU A 42 -43.51 1.01 11.79
CA GLU A 42 -42.79 2.27 11.57
C GLU A 42 -41.31 2.13 11.85
N LEU A 43 -40.47 2.94 11.18
CA LEU A 43 -39.03 2.97 11.43
C LEU A 43 -38.75 3.48 12.85
N LEU A 44 -37.77 2.89 13.54
CA LEU A 44 -37.42 3.30 14.91
C LEU A 44 -36.64 4.61 14.93
N ALA A 45 -35.70 4.79 14.00
CA ALA A 45 -34.86 5.97 13.91
C ALA A 45 -34.36 6.17 12.47
N VAL A 46 -33.94 7.40 12.13
CA VAL A 46 -33.39 7.76 10.83
C VAL A 46 -32.17 8.66 10.98
N ILE A 47 -31.16 8.45 10.15
CA ILE A 47 -30.00 9.35 10.08
C ILE A 47 -30.45 10.62 9.35
N ILE A 48 -30.32 11.78 9.99
CA ILE A 48 -30.57 13.08 9.34
C ILE A 48 -29.29 13.59 8.69
N GLU A 49 -28.16 13.45 9.39
CA GLU A 49 -26.88 13.95 8.95
C GLU A 49 -25.82 12.95 9.40
N SER A 50 -25.13 12.33 8.45
CA SER A 50 -23.94 11.53 8.76
C SER A 50 -22.76 12.20 8.09
N ASP A 51 -21.81 12.63 8.91
CA ASP A 51 -20.48 13.04 8.49
C ASP A 51 -19.58 11.81 8.22
N GLU A 52 -20.17 10.60 8.26
CA GLU A 52 -19.58 9.45 7.59
C GLU A 52 -19.60 9.74 6.09
N LEU A 53 -18.52 10.37 5.62
CA LEU A 53 -17.99 10.15 4.28
C LEU A 53 -17.95 8.63 4.10
N VAL A 54 -18.98 8.08 3.46
CA VAL A 54 -18.90 6.77 2.82
C VAL A 54 -17.83 6.95 1.74
N ASN A 55 -16.57 6.77 2.13
CA ASN A 55 -15.41 6.76 1.25
C ASN A 55 -15.41 5.42 0.50
N ASP A 56 -16.52 5.09 -0.16
CA ASP A 56 -16.44 4.15 -1.25
C ASP A 56 -15.56 4.83 -2.30
N PRO A 57 -14.40 4.24 -2.65
CA PRO A 57 -13.48 4.87 -3.56
C PRO A 57 -14.24 5.14 -4.87
N THR A 58 -14.25 6.41 -5.25
CA THR A 58 -14.88 6.82 -6.50
C THR A 58 -14.24 6.08 -7.66
N GLU A 59 -14.95 5.90 -8.77
CA GLU A 59 -14.40 5.23 -9.96
C GLU A 59 -13.05 5.83 -10.40
N ARG A 60 -12.87 7.14 -10.16
CA ARG A 60 -11.62 7.86 -10.39
C ARG A 60 -10.49 7.44 -9.44
N GLU A 61 -10.78 7.23 -8.16
CA GLU A 61 -9.79 6.75 -7.18
C GLU A 61 -9.39 5.30 -7.47
N LEU A 62 -10.34 4.45 -7.87
CA LEU A 62 -10.04 3.09 -8.33
C LEU A 62 -9.17 3.09 -9.59
N ALA A 63 -9.47 3.93 -10.58
CA ALA A 63 -8.66 4.07 -11.79
C ALA A 63 -7.23 4.54 -11.48
N LEU A 64 -7.09 5.53 -10.59
CA LEU A 64 -5.78 6.02 -10.12
C LEU A 64 -4.99 4.94 -9.39
N GLN A 65 -5.66 4.09 -8.61
CA GLN A 65 -5.02 2.98 -7.91
C GLN A 65 -4.43 1.97 -8.90
N VAL A 66 -5.18 1.63 -9.95
CA VAL A 66 -4.73 0.71 -11.01
C VAL A 66 -3.52 1.31 -11.75
N GLU A 67 -3.59 2.58 -12.15
CA GLU A 67 -2.47 3.25 -12.85
C GLU A 67 -1.20 3.30 -11.99
N LEU A 68 -1.35 3.50 -10.68
CA LEU A 68 -0.25 3.53 -9.73
C LEU A 68 0.39 2.15 -9.57
N ASP A 69 -0.41 1.09 -9.52
CA ASP A 69 0.09 -0.28 -9.44
C ASP A 69 0.79 -0.70 -10.74
N GLU A 70 0.25 -0.32 -11.90
CA GLU A 70 0.92 -0.50 -13.21
C GLU A 70 2.25 0.26 -13.28
N SER A 71 2.30 1.50 -12.78
CA SER A 71 3.53 2.29 -12.72
C SER A 71 4.59 1.63 -11.84
N ARG A 72 4.20 1.16 -10.64
CA ARG A 72 5.10 0.42 -9.74
C ARG A 72 5.64 -0.85 -10.37
N GLY A 73 4.80 -1.59 -11.10
CA GLY A 73 5.22 -2.77 -11.86
C GLY A 73 6.29 -2.44 -12.91
N ARG A 74 6.09 -1.35 -13.67
CA ARG A 74 7.07 -0.87 -14.66
C ARG A 74 8.37 -0.41 -14.01
N GLU A 75 8.31 0.31 -12.90
CA GLU A 75 9.50 0.75 -12.15
C GLU A 75 10.31 -0.42 -11.61
N ALA A 76 9.66 -1.45 -11.08
CA ALA A 76 10.34 -2.66 -10.59
C ALA A 76 11.10 -3.38 -11.71
N LEU A 77 10.49 -3.54 -12.89
CA LEU A 77 11.14 -4.14 -14.06
C LEU A 77 12.34 -3.31 -14.55
N LEU A 78 12.21 -1.98 -14.58
CA LEU A 78 13.31 -1.09 -14.94
C LEU A 78 14.47 -1.17 -13.94
N MET A 79 14.16 -1.24 -12.64
CA MET A 79 15.16 -1.44 -11.59
C MET A 79 15.90 -2.78 -11.75
N GLU A 80 15.19 -3.85 -12.10
CA GLU A 80 15.80 -5.15 -12.37
C GLU A 80 16.74 -5.10 -13.59
N GLN A 81 16.30 -4.47 -14.68
CA GLN A 81 17.14 -4.27 -15.87
C GLN A 81 18.39 -3.44 -15.56
N LEU A 82 18.26 -2.38 -14.75
CA LEU A 82 19.40 -1.58 -14.31
C LEU A 82 20.38 -2.40 -13.47
N ASN A 83 19.89 -3.29 -12.60
CA ASN A 83 20.77 -4.16 -11.82
C ASN A 83 21.53 -5.15 -12.70
N ILE A 84 20.89 -5.72 -13.72
CA ILE A 84 21.56 -6.60 -14.69
C ILE A 84 22.65 -5.83 -15.44
N LEU A 85 22.32 -4.65 -15.98
CA LEU A 85 23.28 -3.81 -16.72
C LEU A 85 24.48 -3.39 -15.85
N ARG A 86 24.23 -3.03 -14.58
CA ARG A 86 25.31 -2.74 -13.62
C ARG A 86 26.20 -3.95 -13.39
N ALA A 87 25.62 -5.12 -13.14
CA ALA A 87 26.38 -6.35 -12.93
C ALA A 87 27.22 -6.75 -14.15
N GLU A 88 26.69 -6.56 -15.36
CA GLU A 88 27.44 -6.78 -16.61
C GLU A 88 28.61 -5.81 -16.77
N ASN A 89 28.42 -4.54 -16.43
CA ASN A 89 29.49 -3.54 -16.48
C ASN A 89 30.59 -3.85 -15.45
N ASP A 90 30.21 -4.15 -14.20
CA ASP A 90 31.14 -4.53 -13.13
C ASP A 90 31.96 -5.77 -13.53
N LEU A 91 31.31 -6.79 -14.11
CA LEU A 91 32.00 -7.98 -14.63
C LEU A 91 33.00 -7.65 -15.72
N ARG A 92 32.65 -6.72 -16.61
CA ARG A 92 33.53 -6.29 -17.70
C ARG A 92 34.75 -5.55 -17.17
N GLU A 93 34.57 -4.66 -16.20
CA GLU A 93 35.65 -3.93 -15.54
C GLU A 93 36.59 -4.90 -14.81
N LEU A 94 36.04 -5.79 -13.97
CA LEU A 94 36.83 -6.80 -13.25
C LEU A 94 37.61 -7.71 -14.21
N ARG A 95 37.01 -8.13 -15.33
CA ARG A 95 37.72 -8.93 -16.34
C ARG A 95 38.86 -8.15 -17.00
N SER A 96 38.71 -6.84 -17.19
CA SER A 96 39.79 -5.99 -17.69
C SER A 96 40.94 -5.92 -16.70
N THR A 97 40.65 -5.64 -15.42
CA THR A 97 41.66 -5.57 -14.35
C THR A 97 42.36 -6.91 -14.15
N ALA A 98 41.62 -8.03 -14.13
CA ALA A 98 42.19 -9.37 -14.02
C ALA A 98 43.12 -9.72 -15.19
N LYS A 99 42.80 -9.25 -16.41
CA LYS A 99 43.65 -9.42 -17.59
C LYS A 99 44.94 -8.61 -17.48
N GLU A 100 44.87 -7.37 -17.01
CA GLU A 100 46.06 -6.54 -16.74
C GLU A 100 47.00 -7.18 -15.72
N LEU A 101 46.42 -7.75 -14.65
CA LEU A 101 47.13 -8.46 -13.59
C LEU A 101 47.54 -9.90 -13.97
N LYS A 102 47.22 -10.36 -15.19
CA LYS A 102 47.54 -11.71 -15.70
C LYS A 102 47.03 -12.85 -14.80
N VAL A 103 45.87 -12.68 -14.18
CA VAL A 103 45.19 -13.72 -13.39
C VAL A 103 44.78 -14.86 -14.33
N SER A 104 45.23 -16.10 -14.10
CA SER A 104 45.13 -17.20 -15.09
C SER A 104 43.74 -17.85 -15.24
N GLY A 105 42.76 -17.52 -14.39
CA GLY A 105 41.44 -18.18 -14.31
C GLY A 105 40.21 -17.37 -14.74
N TYR A 106 40.40 -16.20 -15.38
CA TYR A 106 39.38 -15.14 -15.52
C TYR A 106 38.09 -15.47 -16.31
N THR A 107 38.03 -16.59 -17.04
CA THR A 107 36.87 -16.93 -17.90
C THR A 107 35.79 -17.76 -17.21
N LYS A 108 36.05 -18.38 -16.06
CA LYS A 108 35.09 -19.26 -15.37
C LYS A 108 34.76 -18.85 -13.93
N MET A 109 35.25 -17.70 -13.47
CA MET A 109 35.06 -17.23 -12.09
C MET A 109 33.80 -16.38 -11.93
N SER A 110 33.16 -16.45 -10.76
CA SER A 110 32.10 -15.54 -10.34
C SER A 110 32.64 -14.11 -10.10
N ILE A 111 31.74 -13.13 -9.92
CA ILE A 111 32.14 -11.74 -9.57
C ILE A 111 33.00 -11.72 -8.32
N ASP A 112 32.57 -12.44 -7.28
CA ASP A 112 33.26 -12.45 -5.98
C ASP A 112 34.61 -13.16 -6.08
N GLU A 113 34.68 -14.26 -6.83
CA GLU A 113 35.94 -14.97 -7.08
C GLU A 113 36.92 -14.11 -7.88
N LEU A 114 36.44 -13.34 -8.86
CA LEU A 114 37.26 -12.39 -9.62
C LEU A 114 37.81 -11.27 -8.74
N LYS A 115 36.97 -10.69 -7.86
CA LYS A 115 37.41 -9.67 -6.90
C LYS A 115 38.51 -10.20 -5.98
N VAL A 116 38.30 -11.37 -5.38
CA VAL A 116 39.29 -12.01 -4.49
C VAL A 116 40.58 -12.33 -5.25
N ALA A 117 40.48 -12.82 -6.49
CA ALA A 117 41.66 -13.14 -7.30
C ALA A 117 42.45 -11.88 -7.72
N ILE A 118 41.75 -10.77 -8.02
CA ILE A 118 42.36 -9.46 -8.30
C ILE A 118 43.08 -8.93 -7.06
N GLU A 119 42.42 -8.96 -5.90
CA GLU A 119 43.02 -8.55 -4.61
C GLU A 119 44.27 -9.37 -4.30
N ALA A 120 44.20 -10.70 -4.45
CA ALA A 120 45.33 -11.61 -4.23
C ALA A 120 46.49 -11.41 -5.22
N ALA A 121 46.18 -10.96 -6.45
CA ALA A 121 47.18 -10.62 -7.46
C ALA A 121 47.84 -9.23 -7.24
N GLY A 122 47.51 -8.55 -6.14
CA GLY A 122 48.02 -7.22 -5.81
C GLY A 122 47.25 -6.08 -6.48
N GLY A 123 46.06 -6.38 -7.02
CA GLY A 123 45.14 -5.43 -7.63
C GLY A 123 44.37 -4.55 -6.63
N GLY A 124 44.82 -4.48 -5.38
CA GLY A 124 44.36 -3.48 -4.42
C GLY A 124 44.73 -2.09 -4.92
N SER A 125 43.95 -1.53 -5.84
CA SER A 125 43.89 -0.09 -6.03
C SER A 125 43.39 0.49 -4.71
N GLY A 126 44.29 1.19 -4.03
CA GLY A 126 44.03 1.82 -2.76
C GLY A 126 42.77 2.67 -2.81
N ALA A 127 41.95 2.53 -1.77
CA ALA A 127 40.94 3.51 -1.43
C ALA A 127 41.65 4.75 -0.84
N GLU A 128 41.91 5.73 -1.71
CA GLU A 128 41.69 7.14 -1.39
C GLU A 128 40.40 7.60 -2.09
#